data_AF-A0ABD2JR51-F1
#
_entry.id   AF-A0ABD2JR51-F1
#
_cell.length_a   1.000
_cell.length_b   1.000
_cell.length_c   1.000
_cell.angle_alpha   90.00
_cell.angle_beta   90.00
_cell.angle_gamma   90.00
#
_symmetry.space_group_name_H-M   'P 1'
#
loop_
_entity.id
_entity.type
_entity.pdbx_description
1 polymer ?
#
loop_
_entity_poly.entity_id
_entity_poly.type
_entity_poly.pdbx_seq_one_letter_code
_entity_poly.pdbx_strand_id
1 'polypeptide(L)'
;MLRFDAKNEKVEFASANCPVEVIDVEAAAFKVMLSFIYTEDLSELNGDNAMAVLYAAKKYNIPDLVDASLQIPFSELRNVFFACAQARLFDFEDFACKCLRYICQNATKLFRSDDFLKINQEMLCVLLDSDLLLISDEFEIWKAAIRWADEKCRQNGTKNSTENRRSVLGLALFKIRFPNIHEEQFSEFVVPSGVLTEEEVIGVYQFNSHPNLYRPYLSNPYRYLHVIPGLYSLKFPIHGRIFDWNKAKGNKRGTLALHIENLYRLE
;
A
#
# COMPACT_ATOMS: atom_id res chain seq x y z
N MET A 1 31.63 35.87 37.23
CA MET A 1 33.00 35.31 37.11
C MET A 1 32.86 33.79 36.99
N LEU A 2 32.63 33.30 35.76
CA LEU A 2 32.56 31.86 35.48
C LEU A 2 33.88 31.46 34.84
N ARG A 3 34.70 30.71 35.57
CA ARG A 3 35.95 30.13 35.10
C ARG A 3 35.60 28.91 34.26
N PHE A 4 35.97 28.93 32.99
CA PHE A 4 35.95 27.75 32.13
C PHE A 4 37.30 27.06 32.26
N ASP A 5 37.33 25.94 32.99
CA ASP A 5 38.49 25.06 33.01
C ASP A 5 38.59 24.27 31.71
N ALA A 6 39.82 24.20 31.20
CA ALA A 6 40.19 23.61 29.94
C ALA A 6 40.05 22.08 29.95
N LYS A 7 39.29 21.56 28.98
CA LYS A 7 39.53 20.30 28.25
C LYS A 7 38.46 20.19 27.18
N ASN A 8 38.64 20.94 26.09
CA ASN A 8 37.98 20.58 24.84
C ASN A 8 39.09 20.11 23.90
N GLU A 9 39.06 18.81 23.61
CA GLU A 9 39.77 18.23 22.48
C GLU A 9 39.56 19.10 21.25
N LYS A 10 40.63 19.29 20.47
CA LYS A 10 40.61 20.05 19.22
C LYS A 10 39.56 19.48 18.28
N VAL A 11 38.35 20.03 18.31
CA VAL A 11 37.47 20.01 17.16
C VAL A 11 37.97 21.15 16.27
N GLU A 12 38.77 20.80 15.27
CA GLU A 12 39.10 21.71 14.17
C GLU A 12 37.78 22.14 13.53
N PHE A 13 37.29 23.33 13.89
CA PHE A 13 36.30 24.01 13.08
C PHE A 13 36.97 24.28 11.74
N ALA A 14 36.47 23.59 10.70
CA ALA A 14 36.77 23.89 9.32
C ALA A 14 36.67 25.42 9.11
N SER A 15 37.59 25.96 8.31
CA SER A 15 37.69 27.40 8.06
C SER A 15 36.31 28.01 7.78
N ALA A 16 36.09 29.22 8.30
CA ALA A 16 34.79 29.92 8.34
C ALA A 16 34.17 30.28 6.97
N ASN A 17 34.61 29.66 5.87
CA ASN A 17 34.15 29.90 4.51
C ASN A 17 34.08 28.63 3.65
N CYS A 18 34.10 27.43 4.24
CA CYS A 18 33.83 26.21 3.49
C CYS A 18 32.32 26.10 3.21
N PRO A 19 31.87 26.07 1.94
CA PRO A 19 30.47 25.87 1.62
C PRO A 19 30.01 24.49 2.11
N VAL A 20 28.84 24.44 2.73
CA VAL A 20 28.20 23.17 3.12
C VAL A 20 27.38 22.69 1.93
N GLU A 21 27.80 21.58 1.32
CA GLU A 21 27.09 20.97 0.20
C GLU A 21 25.93 20.10 0.70
N VAL A 22 24.74 20.32 0.13
CA VAL A 22 23.54 19.50 0.38
C VAL A 22 23.24 18.73 -0.89
N ILE A 23 23.45 17.42 -0.86
CA ILE A 23 23.37 16.55 -2.05
C ILE A 23 22.09 15.71 -2.12
N ASP A 24 21.32 15.63 -1.03
CA ASP A 24 20.22 14.70 -0.85
C ASP A 24 18.86 15.37 -0.65
N VAL A 25 18.79 16.70 -0.85
CA VAL A 25 17.54 17.46 -0.81
C VAL A 25 17.35 18.19 -2.12
N GLU A 26 16.16 18.07 -2.69
CA GLU A 26 15.78 18.81 -3.90
C GLU A 26 15.83 20.33 -3.64
N ALA A 27 16.35 21.08 -4.60
CA ALA A 27 16.51 22.53 -4.47
C ALA A 27 15.19 23.26 -4.13
N ALA A 28 14.06 22.79 -4.69
CA ALA A 28 12.74 23.34 -4.40
C ALA A 28 12.35 23.14 -2.94
N ALA A 29 12.54 21.93 -2.40
CA ALA A 29 12.25 21.62 -1.01
C ALA A 29 13.16 22.38 -0.04
N PHE A 30 14.45 22.48 -0.37
CA PHE A 30 15.41 23.22 0.43
C PHE A 30 15.08 24.72 0.47
N LYS A 31 14.62 25.29 -0.65
CA LYS A 31 14.19 26.69 -0.71
C LYS A 31 12.97 26.96 0.17
N VAL A 32 11.94 26.10 0.12
CA VAL A 32 10.77 26.19 1.00
C VAL A 32 11.18 26.12 2.46
N MET A 33 12.08 25.19 2.81
CA MET A 33 12.60 25.04 4.17
C MET A 33 13.34 26.30 4.64
N LEU A 34 14.19 26.91 3.80
CA LEU A 34 14.86 28.17 4.14
C LEU A 34 13.88 29.32 4.32
N SER A 35 12.91 29.49 3.40
CA SER A 35 11.87 30.50 3.53
C SER A 35 11.08 30.32 4.83
N PHE A 36 10.77 29.08 5.20
CA PHE A 36 10.10 28.79 6.46
C PHE A 36 10.95 29.17 7.68
N ILE A 37 12.24 28.80 7.72
CA ILE A 37 13.14 29.12 8.84
C ILE A 37 13.29 30.63 9.05
N TYR A 38 13.35 31.40 7.95
CA TYR A 38 13.63 32.83 8.01
C TYR A 38 12.38 33.69 8.16
N THR A 39 11.25 33.29 7.57
CA THR A 39 10.06 34.14 7.46
C THR A 39 8.74 33.42 7.78
N GLU A 40 8.77 32.15 8.19
CA GLU A 40 7.57 31.29 8.38
C GLU A 40 6.67 31.23 7.12
N ASP A 41 7.24 31.48 5.93
CA ASP A 41 6.48 31.52 4.69
C ASP A 41 6.35 30.11 4.08
N LEU A 42 5.10 29.71 3.83
CA LEU A 42 4.73 28.44 3.22
C LEU A 42 4.07 28.61 1.84
N SER A 43 4.13 29.79 1.25
CA SER A 43 3.51 30.09 -0.05
C SER A 43 3.99 29.19 -1.19
N GLU A 44 5.23 28.71 -1.13
CA GLU A 44 5.84 27.82 -2.13
C GLU A 44 5.59 26.32 -1.85
N LEU A 45 4.99 25.96 -0.71
CA LEU A 45 4.64 24.57 -0.36
C LEU A 45 3.39 24.13 -1.12
N ASN A 46 3.48 23.04 -1.89
CA ASN A 46 2.38 22.52 -2.70
C ASN A 46 2.45 21.00 -2.85
N GLY A 47 1.45 20.39 -3.48
CA GLY A 47 1.35 18.94 -3.63
C GLY A 47 2.44 18.26 -4.48
N ASP A 48 3.23 19.02 -5.25
CA ASP A 48 4.35 18.50 -6.02
C ASP A 48 5.63 18.37 -5.17
N ASN A 49 5.90 19.34 -4.29
CA ASN A 49 7.09 19.35 -3.42
C ASN A 49 6.83 18.85 -1.99
N ALA A 50 5.56 18.62 -1.61
CA ALA A 50 5.12 18.19 -0.28
C ALA A 50 5.99 17.11 0.37
N MET A 51 6.25 16.01 -0.34
CA MET A 51 6.99 14.87 0.22
C MET A 51 8.49 15.15 0.33
N ALA A 52 9.05 15.93 -0.60
CA ALA A 52 10.45 16.35 -0.54
C ALA A 52 10.68 17.36 0.60
N VAL A 53 9.71 18.27 0.83
CA VAL A 53 9.72 19.19 1.98
C VAL A 53 9.56 18.40 3.28
N LEU A 54 8.66 17.43 3.35
CA LEU A 54 8.50 16.55 4.52
C LEU A 54 9.81 15.82 4.86
N TYR A 55 10.52 15.30 3.86
CA TYR A 55 11.83 14.69 4.04
C TYR A 55 12.85 15.68 4.62
N ALA A 56 12.97 16.88 4.03
CA ALA A 56 13.88 17.91 4.51
C ALA A 56 13.54 18.35 5.95
N ALA A 57 12.26 18.60 6.23
CA ALA A 57 11.77 19.00 7.54
C ALA A 57 12.10 17.94 8.61
N LYS A 58 11.90 16.65 8.31
CA LYS A 58 12.29 15.56 9.21
C LYS A 58 13.81 15.49 9.39
N LYS A 59 14.58 15.59 8.29
CA LYS A 59 16.05 15.51 8.32
C LYS A 59 16.69 16.61 9.15
N TYR A 60 16.21 17.85 9.01
CA TYR A 60 16.74 19.01 9.73
C TYR A 60 15.99 19.30 11.04
N ASN A 61 15.09 18.41 11.45
CA ASN A 61 14.35 18.45 12.71
C ASN A 61 13.54 19.74 12.92
N ILE A 62 12.70 20.08 11.93
CA ILE A 62 11.82 21.26 11.92
C ILE A 62 10.37 20.78 12.06
N PRO A 63 9.85 20.62 13.29
CA PRO A 63 8.54 19.97 13.54
C PRO A 63 7.37 20.76 12.94
N ASP A 64 7.37 22.10 13.01
CA ASP A 64 6.27 22.91 12.49
C ASP A 64 6.12 22.77 10.96
N LEU A 65 7.24 22.58 10.25
CA LEU A 65 7.25 22.33 8.81
C LEU A 65 6.82 20.90 8.46
N VAL A 66 7.10 19.92 9.34
CA VAL A 66 6.55 18.57 9.22
C VAL A 66 5.02 18.63 9.30
N ASP A 67 4.48 19.31 10.32
CA ASP A 67 3.04 19.44 10.51
C ASP A 67 2.38 20.13 9.32
N ALA A 68 2.96 21.25 8.84
CA ALA A 68 2.48 21.94 7.65
C ALA A 68 2.45 21.03 6.40
N SER A 69 3.49 20.22 6.20
CA SER A 69 3.59 19.30 5.06
C SER A 69 2.52 18.19 5.12
N LEU A 70 2.14 17.76 6.32
CA LEU A 70 1.12 16.73 6.55
C LEU A 70 -0.32 17.26 6.45
N GLN A 71 -0.54 18.59 6.41
CA GLN A 71 -1.86 19.20 6.25
C GLN A 71 -2.29 19.38 4.79
N ILE A 72 -1.40 19.14 3.83
CA ILE A 72 -1.72 19.27 2.40
C ILE A 72 -2.83 18.28 2.01
N PRO A 73 -3.89 18.73 1.31
CA PRO A 73 -4.97 17.86 0.88
C PRO A 73 -4.47 16.73 -0.03
N PHE A 74 -4.94 15.49 0.22
CA PHE A 74 -4.57 14.33 -0.61
C PHE A 74 -4.96 14.47 -2.09
N SER A 75 -5.93 15.33 -2.41
CA SER A 75 -6.33 15.64 -3.79
C SER A 75 -5.33 16.50 -4.55
N GLU A 76 -4.49 17.25 -3.84
CA GLU A 76 -3.48 18.13 -4.43
C GLU A 76 -2.15 17.41 -4.61
N LEU A 77 -1.95 16.29 -3.91
CA LEU A 77 -0.74 15.49 -4.03
C LEU A 77 -0.59 14.93 -5.44
N ARG A 78 0.61 15.11 -6.01
CA ARG A 78 0.96 14.58 -7.33
C ARG A 78 0.79 13.07 -7.42
N ASN A 79 1.18 12.35 -6.36
CA ASN A 79 1.06 10.90 -6.30
C ASN A 79 0.79 10.44 -4.85
N VAL A 80 -0.45 10.05 -4.59
CA VAL A 80 -0.90 9.61 -3.27
C VAL A 80 -0.27 8.27 -2.87
N PHE A 81 0.05 7.38 -3.82
CA PHE A 81 0.73 6.13 -3.52
C PHE A 81 2.16 6.37 -3.03
N PHE A 82 2.87 7.28 -3.69
CA PHE A 82 4.21 7.70 -3.27
C PHE A 82 4.16 8.37 -1.90
N ALA A 83 3.22 9.29 -1.67
CA ALA A 83 3.05 9.93 -0.37
C ALA A 83 2.75 8.93 0.76
N CYS A 84 1.93 7.91 0.48
CA CYS A 84 1.66 6.83 1.44
C CYS A 84 2.93 6.03 1.77
N ALA A 85 3.72 5.67 0.75
CA ALA A 85 4.97 4.94 0.95
C ALA A 85 6.01 5.77 1.73
N GLN A 86 6.15 7.06 1.42
CA GLN A 86 7.04 7.97 2.15
C GLN A 86 6.58 8.17 3.59
N ALA A 87 5.29 8.35 3.84
CA ALA A 87 4.77 8.46 5.19
C ALA A 87 5.03 7.22 6.05
N ARG A 88 4.95 6.02 5.44
CA ARG A 88 5.34 4.77 6.10
C ARG A 88 6.83 4.71 6.39
N LEU A 89 7.68 5.13 5.44
CA LEU A 89 9.14 5.18 5.61
C LEU A 89 9.55 6.16 6.73
N PHE A 90 8.76 7.21 6.95
CA PHE A 90 9.00 8.21 7.98
C PHE A 90 8.19 7.98 9.26
N ASP A 91 7.58 6.81 9.46
CA ASP A 91 6.81 6.47 10.67
C ASP A 91 5.63 7.41 10.98
N PHE A 92 5.10 8.11 9.98
CA PHE A 92 3.89 8.91 10.10
C PHE A 92 2.64 8.04 9.89
N GLU A 93 2.40 7.11 10.81
CA GLU A 93 1.36 6.07 10.71
C GLU A 93 -0.05 6.66 10.53
N ASP A 94 -0.38 7.73 11.26
CA ASP A 94 -1.69 8.39 11.16
C ASP A 94 -1.94 8.97 9.77
N PHE A 95 -0.91 9.57 9.17
CA PHE A 95 -0.99 10.10 7.81
C PHE A 95 -1.05 8.95 6.79
N ALA A 96 -0.25 7.90 6.96
CA ALA A 96 -0.30 6.72 6.11
C ALA A 96 -1.69 6.04 6.13
N CYS A 97 -2.32 5.94 7.31
CA CYS A 97 -3.69 5.45 7.45
C CYS A 97 -4.70 6.32 6.71
N LYS A 98 -4.60 7.65 6.83
CA LYS A 98 -5.47 8.60 6.11
C LYS A 98 -5.26 8.52 4.59
N CYS A 99 -4.01 8.41 4.13
CA CYS A 99 -3.66 8.17 2.73
C CYS A 99 -4.31 6.89 2.20
N LEU A 100 -4.13 5.77 2.91
CA LEU A 100 -4.70 4.48 2.50
C LEU A 100 -6.23 4.56 2.39
N ARG A 101 -6.88 5.23 3.34
CA ARG A 101 -8.33 5.46 3.29
C ARG A 101 -8.75 6.27 2.08
N TYR A 102 -8.03 7.34 1.75
CA TYR A 102 -8.30 8.14 0.56
C TYR A 102 -8.14 7.33 -0.73
N ILE A 103 -7.12 6.47 -0.79
CA ILE A 103 -6.88 5.56 -1.91
C ILE A 103 -8.05 4.58 -2.04
N CYS A 104 -8.44 3.91 -0.96
CA CYS A 104 -9.57 2.96 -0.96
C CYS A 104 -10.89 3.62 -1.40
N GLN A 105 -11.12 4.89 -1.04
CA GLN A 105 -12.31 5.64 -1.42
C GLN A 105 -12.31 6.04 -2.90
N ASN A 106 -11.14 6.31 -3.47
CA ASN A 106 -10.98 6.74 -4.86
C ASN A 106 -10.42 5.63 -5.77
N ALA A 107 -10.46 4.38 -5.32
CA ALA A 107 -9.78 3.25 -5.96
C ALA A 107 -10.15 3.09 -7.43
N THR A 108 -11.42 3.27 -7.79
CA THR A 108 -11.90 3.19 -9.18
C THR A 108 -11.17 4.14 -10.13
N LYS A 109 -10.83 5.36 -9.67
CA LYS A 109 -10.09 6.34 -10.47
C LYS A 109 -8.59 6.05 -10.43
N LEU A 110 -8.06 5.75 -9.24
CA LEU A 110 -6.63 5.55 -9.02
C LEU A 110 -6.10 4.27 -9.68
N PHE A 111 -6.86 3.18 -9.71
CA PHE A 111 -6.43 1.93 -10.36
C PHE A 111 -6.35 2.06 -11.88
N ARG A 112 -7.03 3.06 -12.45
CA ARG A 112 -6.96 3.40 -13.87
C ARG A 112 -5.80 4.33 -14.19
N SER A 113 -5.27 5.07 -13.23
CA SER A 113 -4.15 5.98 -13.47
C SER A 113 -2.82 5.24 -13.64
N ASP A 114 -1.85 5.90 -14.27
CA ASP A 114 -0.51 5.33 -14.47
C ASP A 114 0.31 5.35 -13.18
N ASP A 115 -0.11 6.12 -12.18
CA ASP A 115 0.52 6.14 -10.86
C ASP A 115 0.38 4.81 -10.13
N PHE A 116 -0.73 4.10 -10.35
CA PHE A 116 -0.91 2.75 -9.82
C PHE A 116 0.12 1.77 -10.38
N LEU A 117 0.59 1.95 -11.62
CA LEU A 117 1.57 1.05 -12.22
C LEU A 117 2.97 1.18 -11.59
N LYS A 118 3.24 2.28 -10.91
CA LYS A 118 4.53 2.56 -10.27
C LYS A 118 4.67 1.94 -8.88
N ILE A 119 3.58 1.45 -8.28
CA ILE A 119 3.60 0.92 -6.90
C ILE A 119 4.47 -0.34 -6.78
N ASN A 120 4.98 -0.58 -5.58
CA ASN A 120 5.67 -1.82 -5.22
C ASN A 120 4.68 -2.95 -4.90
N GLN A 121 5.16 -4.18 -4.88
CA GLN A 121 4.33 -5.37 -4.61
C GLN A 121 3.72 -5.31 -3.20
N GLU A 122 4.45 -4.81 -2.22
CA GLU A 122 3.97 -4.67 -0.83
C GLU A 122 2.75 -3.75 -0.72
N MET A 123 2.78 -2.59 -1.39
CA MET A 123 1.64 -1.68 -1.42
C MET A 123 0.46 -2.32 -2.13
N LEU A 124 0.70 -3.08 -3.21
CA LEU A 124 -0.36 -3.83 -3.87
C LEU A 124 -0.99 -4.86 -2.92
N CYS A 125 -0.19 -5.63 -2.17
CA CYS A 125 -0.68 -6.56 -1.17
C CYS A 125 -1.56 -5.88 -0.12
N VAL A 126 -1.11 -4.74 0.44
CA VAL A 126 -1.85 -3.96 1.44
C VAL A 126 -3.18 -3.46 0.87
N LEU A 127 -3.20 -2.99 -0.37
CA LEU A 127 -4.42 -2.53 -1.03
C LEU A 127 -5.41 -3.66 -1.29
N LEU A 128 -4.92 -4.81 -1.74
CA LEU A 128 -5.76 -5.97 -2.04
C LEU A 128 -6.30 -6.66 -0.78
N ASP A 129 -5.54 -6.65 0.32
CA ASP A 129 -5.98 -7.18 1.62
C ASP A 129 -7.09 -6.31 2.25
N SER A 130 -7.10 -5.00 1.97
CA SER A 130 -8.06 -4.06 2.53
C SER A 130 -9.51 -4.37 2.12
N ASP A 131 -10.36 -4.64 3.11
CA ASP A 131 -11.82 -4.77 2.95
C ASP A 131 -12.51 -3.46 2.56
N LEU A 132 -11.82 -2.32 2.69
CA LEU A 132 -12.39 -0.98 2.52
C LEU A 132 -12.33 -0.47 1.06
N LEU A 133 -11.79 -1.29 0.15
CA LEU A 133 -11.68 -0.93 -1.25
C LEU A 133 -13.08 -0.73 -1.85
N LEU A 134 -13.42 0.50 -2.25
CA LEU A 134 -14.72 0.84 -2.84
C LEU A 134 -14.79 0.45 -4.33
N ILE A 135 -14.51 -0.81 -4.62
CA ILE A 135 -14.70 -1.39 -5.95
C ILE A 135 -15.70 -2.54 -5.81
N SER A 136 -16.86 -2.39 -6.46
CA SER A 136 -17.96 -3.35 -6.39
C SER A 136 -17.67 -4.67 -7.10
N ASP A 137 -16.85 -4.63 -8.14
CA ASP A 137 -16.54 -5.79 -8.99
C ASP A 137 -15.09 -6.24 -8.78
N GLU A 138 -14.91 -7.44 -8.22
CA GLU A 138 -13.58 -8.03 -8.01
C GLU A 138 -12.89 -8.32 -9.36
N PHE A 139 -13.65 -8.43 -10.46
CA PHE A 139 -13.07 -8.56 -11.80
C PHE A 139 -12.25 -7.33 -12.21
N GLU A 140 -12.69 -6.12 -11.84
CA GLU A 140 -11.92 -4.88 -12.09
C GLU A 140 -10.59 -4.87 -11.33
N ILE A 141 -10.59 -5.43 -10.12
CA ILE A 141 -9.38 -5.58 -9.30
C ILE A 141 -8.42 -6.55 -9.96
N TRP A 142 -8.92 -7.68 -10.46
CA TRP A 142 -8.11 -8.64 -11.20
C TRP A 142 -7.51 -8.03 -12.47
N LYS A 143 -8.30 -7.29 -13.27
CA LYS A 143 -7.79 -6.59 -14.46
C LYS A 143 -6.70 -5.57 -14.11
N ALA A 144 -6.89 -4.81 -13.04
CA ALA A 144 -5.88 -3.87 -12.56
C ALA A 144 -4.60 -4.59 -12.12
N ALA A 145 -4.71 -5.72 -11.42
CA ALA A 145 -3.56 -6.53 -11.00
C ALA A 145 -2.76 -7.08 -12.20
N ILE A 146 -3.45 -7.59 -13.24
CA ILE A 146 -2.79 -8.05 -14.47
C ILE A 146 -2.09 -6.88 -15.19
N ARG A 147 -2.75 -5.71 -15.29
CA ARG A 147 -2.15 -4.51 -15.88
C ARG A 147 -0.87 -4.09 -15.14
N TRP A 148 -0.89 -4.12 -13.81
CA TRP A 148 0.29 -3.85 -12.98
C TRP A 148 1.39 -4.90 -13.21
N ALA A 149 1.04 -6.18 -13.26
CA ALA A 149 1.99 -7.26 -13.52
C ALA A 149 2.66 -7.13 -14.90
N ASP A 150 1.90 -6.77 -15.93
CA ASP A 150 2.42 -6.52 -17.28
C ASP A 150 3.41 -5.35 -17.33
N GLU A 151 3.13 -4.27 -16.61
CA GLU A 151 4.05 -3.14 -16.53
C GLU A 151 5.33 -3.52 -15.79
N LYS A 152 5.23 -4.26 -14.69
CA LYS A 152 6.39 -4.71 -13.93
C LYS A 152 7.24 -5.72 -14.70
N CYS A 153 6.62 -6.63 -15.46
CA CYS A 153 7.34 -7.50 -16.39
C CYS A 153 8.14 -6.68 -17.42
N ARG A 154 7.54 -5.61 -17.97
CA ARG A 154 8.20 -4.69 -18.91
C ARG A 154 9.36 -3.95 -18.28
N GLN A 155 9.18 -3.42 -17.06
CA GLN A 155 10.24 -2.74 -16.29
C GLN A 155 11.42 -3.68 -15.99
N ASN A 156 11.14 -4.95 -15.70
CA ASN A 156 12.17 -5.96 -15.45
C ASN A 156 12.82 -6.52 -16.74
N GLY A 157 12.42 -6.04 -17.93
CA GLY A 157 12.95 -6.52 -19.21
C GLY A 157 12.56 -7.95 -19.56
N THR A 158 11.60 -8.53 -18.85
CA THR A 158 11.12 -9.91 -19.07
C THR A 158 9.95 -9.93 -20.05
N LYS A 159 9.82 -11.02 -20.83
CA LYS A 159 8.63 -11.23 -21.67
C LYS A 159 7.39 -11.38 -20.78
N ASN A 160 6.23 -10.92 -21.26
CA ASN A 160 4.92 -11.06 -20.59
C ASN A 160 4.42 -12.53 -20.64
N SER A 161 5.21 -13.44 -20.08
CA SER A 161 4.84 -14.85 -19.90
C SER A 161 3.93 -15.00 -18.68
N THR A 162 3.10 -16.03 -18.69
CA THR A 162 2.19 -16.38 -17.58
C THR A 162 2.95 -16.61 -16.27
N GLU A 163 4.09 -17.30 -16.35
CA GLU A 163 4.99 -17.58 -15.23
C GLU A 163 5.57 -16.30 -14.62
N ASN A 164 5.97 -15.34 -15.48
CA ASN A 164 6.52 -14.06 -15.03
C ASN A 164 5.45 -13.21 -14.36
N ARG A 165 4.23 -13.16 -14.92
CA ARG A 165 3.10 -12.47 -14.28
C ARG A 165 2.80 -13.06 -12.91
N ARG A 166 2.78 -14.39 -12.79
CA ARG A 166 2.55 -15.07 -11.51
C ARG A 166 3.68 -14.79 -10.51
N SER A 167 4.93 -14.80 -10.96
CA SER A 167 6.10 -14.48 -10.13
C SER A 167 6.06 -13.04 -9.60
N VAL A 168 5.75 -12.08 -10.49
CA VAL A 168 5.64 -10.65 -10.15
C VAL A 168 4.47 -10.36 -9.21
N LEU A 169 3.33 -11.03 -9.41
CA LEU A 169 2.18 -10.91 -8.50
C LEU A 169 2.47 -11.56 -7.14
N GLY A 170 3.11 -12.72 -7.12
CA GLY A 170 3.51 -13.43 -5.91
C GLY A 170 2.39 -13.51 -4.86
N LEU A 171 2.62 -12.94 -3.68
CA LEU A 171 1.66 -12.94 -2.57
C LEU A 171 0.37 -12.16 -2.87
N ALA A 172 0.43 -11.14 -3.74
CA ALA A 172 -0.71 -10.31 -4.09
C ALA A 172 -1.83 -11.12 -4.77
N LEU A 173 -1.46 -12.17 -5.51
CA LEU A 173 -2.41 -13.07 -6.18
C LEU A 173 -3.37 -13.72 -5.18
N PHE A 174 -2.86 -14.16 -4.03
CA PHE A 174 -3.64 -14.84 -2.99
C PHE A 174 -4.51 -13.88 -2.16
N LYS A 175 -4.44 -12.58 -2.41
CA LYS A 175 -5.30 -11.56 -1.78
C LYS A 175 -6.54 -11.24 -2.63
N ILE A 176 -6.55 -11.63 -3.90
CA ILE A 176 -7.69 -11.44 -4.80
C ILE A 176 -8.77 -12.48 -4.49
N ARG A 177 -10.03 -12.03 -4.46
CA ARG A 177 -11.19 -12.86 -4.06
C ARG A 177 -11.84 -13.49 -5.28
N PHE A 178 -11.11 -14.37 -5.97
CA PHE A 178 -11.60 -15.06 -7.17
C PHE A 178 -13.01 -15.66 -7.06
N PRO A 179 -13.43 -16.25 -5.91
CA PRO A 179 -14.80 -16.73 -5.75
C PRO A 179 -15.91 -15.67 -5.86
N ASN A 180 -15.57 -14.39 -5.73
CA ASN A 180 -16.50 -13.27 -5.88
C ASN A 180 -16.55 -12.72 -7.32
N ILE A 181 -15.75 -13.26 -8.24
CA ILE A 181 -15.82 -12.93 -9.67
C ILE A 181 -16.95 -13.74 -10.30
N HIS A 182 -17.73 -13.13 -11.20
CA HIS A 182 -18.77 -13.85 -11.92
C HIS A 182 -18.18 -15.01 -12.73
N GLU A 183 -18.85 -16.17 -12.70
CA GLU A 183 -18.35 -17.39 -13.33
C GLU A 183 -18.08 -17.24 -14.84
N GLU A 184 -18.93 -16.48 -15.54
CA GLU A 184 -18.74 -16.13 -16.95
C GLU A 184 -17.41 -15.40 -17.17
N GLN A 185 -17.16 -14.34 -16.40
CA GLN A 185 -15.93 -13.55 -16.48
C GLN A 185 -14.69 -14.36 -16.05
N PHE A 186 -14.85 -15.22 -15.04
CA PHE A 186 -13.78 -16.09 -14.58
C PHE A 186 -13.36 -17.09 -15.67
N SER A 187 -14.33 -17.72 -16.33
CA SER A 187 -14.09 -18.70 -17.39
C SER A 187 -13.53 -18.07 -18.67
N GLU A 188 -13.99 -16.88 -19.02
CA GLU A 188 -13.60 -16.19 -20.26
C GLU A 188 -12.24 -15.49 -20.16
N PHE A 189 -11.91 -14.89 -19.00
CA PHE A 189 -10.73 -14.03 -18.86
C PHE A 189 -9.70 -14.58 -17.89
N VAL A 190 -10.11 -15.12 -16.75
CA VAL A 190 -9.18 -15.53 -15.68
C VAL A 190 -8.54 -16.88 -16.00
N VAL A 191 -9.33 -17.88 -16.42
CA VAL A 191 -8.80 -19.22 -16.77
C VAL A 191 -7.83 -19.16 -17.96
N PRO A 192 -8.16 -18.49 -19.08
CA PRO A 192 -7.25 -18.44 -20.24
C PRO A 192 -5.99 -17.60 -19.98
N SER A 193 -5.99 -16.75 -18.94
CA SER A 193 -4.80 -15.97 -18.57
C SER A 193 -3.61 -16.85 -18.13
N GLY A 194 -3.86 -18.09 -17.72
CA GLY A 194 -2.84 -19.04 -17.27
C GLY A 194 -2.08 -18.62 -16.01
N VAL A 195 -2.53 -17.57 -15.31
CA VAL A 195 -1.88 -17.09 -14.08
C VAL A 195 -2.20 -17.99 -12.89
N LEU A 196 -3.38 -18.63 -12.88
CA LEU A 196 -3.79 -19.61 -11.88
C LEU A 196 -3.36 -21.03 -12.29
N THR A 197 -3.03 -21.85 -11.30
CA THR A 197 -2.78 -23.29 -11.51
C THR A 197 -4.10 -24.05 -11.69
N GLU A 198 -4.06 -25.21 -12.33
CA GLU A 198 -5.26 -26.04 -12.55
C GLU A 198 -5.96 -26.41 -11.23
N GLU A 199 -5.19 -26.73 -10.18
CA GLU A 199 -5.71 -27.00 -8.84
C GLU A 199 -6.47 -25.80 -8.26
N GLU A 200 -5.94 -24.58 -8.43
CA GLU A 200 -6.56 -23.34 -7.97
C GLU A 200 -7.86 -23.04 -8.73
N VAL A 201 -7.87 -23.24 -10.05
CA VAL A 201 -9.06 -23.08 -10.89
C VAL A 201 -10.16 -24.05 -10.49
N ILE A 202 -9.81 -25.33 -10.33
CA ILE A 202 -10.74 -26.37 -9.86
C ILE A 202 -11.30 -25.99 -8.48
N GLY A 203 -10.47 -25.50 -7.57
CA GLY A 203 -10.90 -25.05 -6.25
C GLY A 203 -11.96 -23.94 -6.30
N VAL A 204 -11.81 -22.96 -7.21
CA VAL A 204 -12.78 -21.87 -7.38
C VAL A 204 -14.10 -22.40 -7.97
N TYR A 205 -14.07 -23.23 -9.01
CA TYR A 205 -15.30 -23.82 -9.59
C TYR A 205 -16.05 -24.71 -8.60
N GLN A 206 -15.32 -25.47 -7.77
CA GLN A 206 -15.93 -26.28 -6.71
C GLN A 206 -16.60 -25.42 -5.64
N PHE A 207 -16.01 -24.29 -5.26
CA PHE A 207 -16.64 -23.33 -4.35
C PHE A 207 -17.95 -22.78 -4.94
N ASN A 208 -17.93 -22.36 -6.20
CA ASN A 208 -19.12 -21.82 -6.88
C ASN A 208 -20.23 -22.87 -7.02
N SER A 209 -19.87 -24.14 -7.26
CA SER A 209 -20.81 -25.26 -7.37
C SER A 209 -21.41 -25.68 -6.02
N HIS A 210 -20.64 -25.56 -4.92
CA HIS A 210 -21.06 -25.96 -3.59
C HIS A 210 -20.71 -24.92 -2.50
N PRO A 211 -21.40 -23.75 -2.47
CA PRO A 211 -21.08 -22.68 -1.50
C PRO A 211 -21.28 -23.11 -0.03
N ASN A 212 -22.15 -24.10 0.20
CA ASN A 212 -22.51 -24.59 1.53
C ASN A 212 -21.44 -25.46 2.19
N LEU A 213 -20.43 -25.93 1.45
CA LEU A 213 -19.32 -26.72 1.99
C LEU A 213 -18.25 -25.85 2.69
N TYR A 214 -18.28 -24.54 2.48
CA TYR A 214 -17.26 -23.59 2.93
C TYR A 214 -17.80 -22.51 3.90
N ARG A 215 -19.05 -22.65 4.37
CA ARG A 215 -19.66 -21.70 5.31
C ARG A 215 -19.13 -21.95 6.73
N PRO A 216 -18.67 -20.92 7.48
CA PRO A 216 -18.33 -21.08 8.89
C PRO A 216 -19.56 -21.55 9.66
N TYR A 217 -19.39 -22.67 10.34
CA TYR A 217 -20.31 -23.33 11.26
C TYR A 217 -21.14 -22.34 12.09
N LEU A 218 -22.43 -22.16 11.76
CA LEU A 218 -23.35 -21.46 12.66
C LEU A 218 -24.72 -22.14 12.86
N SER A 219 -24.99 -23.34 12.32
CA SER A 219 -26.36 -23.89 12.50
C SER A 219 -26.62 -25.39 12.43
N ASN A 220 -25.65 -26.32 12.31
CA ASN A 220 -26.06 -27.73 12.45
C ASN A 220 -24.96 -28.74 12.88
N PRO A 221 -25.09 -29.39 14.06
CA PRO A 221 -24.16 -30.41 14.58
C PRO A 221 -24.20 -31.78 13.87
N TYR A 222 -25.09 -32.02 12.89
CA TYR A 222 -25.37 -33.38 12.40
C TYR A 222 -25.00 -33.66 10.94
N ARG A 223 -24.32 -32.72 10.24
CA ARG A 223 -23.89 -32.93 8.84
C ARG A 223 -22.42 -33.40 8.71
N TYR A 224 -21.90 -34.08 9.72
CA TYR A 224 -20.47 -34.42 9.88
C TYR A 224 -20.01 -35.70 9.17
N LEU A 225 -20.84 -36.36 8.38
CA LEU A 225 -20.50 -37.68 7.81
C LEU A 225 -20.06 -37.68 6.33
N HIS A 226 -19.94 -36.52 5.68
CA HIS A 226 -19.47 -36.46 4.27
C HIS A 226 -18.41 -35.37 3.98
N VAL A 227 -17.76 -34.82 5.00
CA VAL A 227 -16.62 -33.92 4.76
C VAL A 227 -15.35 -34.77 4.80
N ILE A 228 -14.83 -35.14 3.63
CA ILE A 228 -13.53 -35.81 3.51
C ILE A 228 -12.47 -34.79 3.96
N PRO A 229 -11.73 -35.02 5.06
CA PRO A 229 -10.65 -34.14 5.47
C PRO A 229 -9.51 -34.26 4.46
N GLY A 230 -9.18 -33.16 3.78
CA GLY A 230 -7.97 -33.06 2.94
C GLY A 230 -8.16 -32.83 1.45
N LEU A 231 -9.39 -32.79 0.91
CA LEU A 231 -9.60 -32.64 -0.56
C LEU A 231 -9.77 -31.19 -1.05
N TYR A 232 -9.86 -30.20 -0.16
CA TYR A 232 -10.36 -28.87 -0.51
C TYR A 232 -9.54 -27.75 0.15
N SER A 233 -8.42 -27.38 -0.47
CA SER A 233 -7.60 -26.23 -0.03
C SER A 233 -7.85 -25.03 -0.94
N LEU A 234 -8.97 -24.33 -0.72
CA LEU A 234 -9.17 -23.04 -1.38
C LEU A 234 -8.20 -22.03 -0.74
N LYS A 235 -7.22 -21.57 -1.53
CA LYS A 235 -6.17 -20.64 -1.08
C LYS A 235 -6.60 -19.17 -1.13
N PHE A 236 -7.81 -18.88 -1.61
CA PHE A 236 -8.30 -17.52 -1.85
C PHE A 236 -9.34 -17.06 -0.82
N PRO A 237 -9.41 -15.76 -0.50
CA PRO A 237 -10.42 -15.24 0.42
C PRO A 237 -11.83 -15.34 -0.19
N ILE A 238 -12.77 -15.81 0.63
CA ILE A 238 -14.18 -16.05 0.23
C ILE A 238 -15.15 -14.94 0.63
N HIS A 239 -14.73 -14.00 1.48
CA HIS A 239 -15.62 -12.97 2.01
C HIS A 239 -15.67 -11.77 1.08
N GLY A 240 -16.85 -11.22 0.81
CA GLY A 240 -17.00 -9.94 0.07
C GLY A 240 -16.31 -8.77 0.78
N ARG A 241 -15.93 -7.73 0.03
CA ARG A 241 -15.36 -6.50 0.61
C ARG A 241 -16.45 -5.76 1.38
N ILE A 242 -16.11 -5.21 2.55
CA ILE A 242 -17.07 -4.55 3.45
C ILE A 242 -17.21 -3.09 3.01
N PHE A 243 -18.35 -2.75 2.40
CA PHE A 243 -18.66 -1.38 1.97
C PHE A 243 -19.10 -0.45 3.11
N ASP A 244 -19.43 -0.98 4.29
CA ASP A 244 -19.95 -0.20 5.42
C ASP A 244 -18.85 0.20 6.44
N TRP A 245 -18.47 1.48 6.36
CA TRP A 245 -17.49 2.14 7.24
C TRP A 245 -17.87 2.14 8.73
N ASN A 246 -19.15 2.10 9.08
CA ASN A 246 -19.60 2.06 10.47
C ASN A 246 -19.48 0.65 11.06
N LYS A 247 -19.62 -0.38 10.22
CA LYS A 247 -19.35 -1.78 10.59
C LYS A 247 -17.85 -2.05 10.79
N ALA A 248 -16.99 -1.43 9.97
CA ALA A 248 -15.54 -1.46 10.15
C ALA A 248 -15.07 -0.77 11.46
N LYS A 249 -15.76 0.28 11.92
CA LYS A 249 -15.53 0.91 13.24
C LYS A 249 -15.94 0.04 14.43
N GLY A 250 -16.74 -1.02 14.23
CA GLY A 250 -17.04 -2.01 15.28
C GLY A 250 -15.90 -2.98 15.54
N ASN A 251 -15.05 -3.21 14.53
CA ASN A 251 -13.82 -3.99 14.63
C ASN A 251 -12.64 -3.07 14.98
N LYS A 252 -12.77 -2.33 16.08
CA LYS A 252 -11.81 -1.29 16.47
C LYS A 252 -10.51 -1.90 16.99
N ARG A 253 -9.40 -1.38 16.44
CA ARG A 253 -8.00 -1.46 16.92
C ARG A 253 -7.20 -2.73 16.60
N GLY A 254 -7.82 -3.82 16.15
CA GLY A 254 -7.09 -5.03 15.81
C GLY A 254 -6.46 -4.98 14.42
N THR A 255 -7.26 -4.90 13.36
CA THR A 255 -6.81 -5.48 12.08
C THR A 255 -5.78 -4.66 11.31
N LEU A 256 -5.85 -3.32 11.30
CA LEU A 256 -4.84 -2.50 10.61
C LEU A 256 -3.54 -2.36 11.42
N ALA A 257 -3.63 -2.24 12.75
CA ALA A 257 -2.45 -2.21 13.62
C ALA A 257 -1.79 -3.60 13.72
N LEU A 258 -2.57 -4.69 13.79
CA LEU A 258 -2.04 -6.07 13.81
C LEU A 258 -1.56 -6.53 12.42
N HIS A 259 -2.09 -6.03 11.30
CA HIS A 259 -1.47 -6.32 9.99
C HIS A 259 -0.14 -5.61 9.83
N ILE A 260 0.01 -4.42 10.41
CA ILE A 260 1.28 -3.68 10.42
C ILE A 260 2.26 -4.35 11.39
N GLU A 261 1.87 -4.71 12.62
CA GLU A 261 2.73 -5.44 13.57
C GLU A 261 3.15 -6.83 13.09
N ASN A 262 2.30 -7.58 12.39
CA ASN A 262 2.65 -8.93 11.91
C ASN A 262 3.60 -8.92 10.69
N LEU A 263 3.70 -7.81 9.96
CA LEU A 263 4.69 -7.66 8.89
C LEU A 263 6.10 -7.38 9.42
N TYR A 264 6.23 -6.87 10.65
CA TYR A 264 7.53 -6.60 11.30
C TYR A 264 8.11 -7.80 12.10
N ARG A 265 7.47 -8.98 12.06
CA ARG A 265 7.93 -10.18 12.80
C ARG A 265 8.54 -11.30 11.93
N LEU A 266 8.81 -11.00 10.65
CA LEU A 266 9.45 -11.92 9.71
C LEU A 266 10.74 -11.30 9.15
N GLU A 267 11.69 -11.01 10.04
CA GLU A 267 13.13 -11.03 9.78
C GLU A 267 13.81 -11.89 10.85
#